data_AF-A0A350NZM9-F1
#
_entry.id   AF-A0A350NZM9-F1
#
_cell.length_a   1.000
_cell.length_b   1.000
_cell.length_c   1.000
_cell.angle_alpha   90.00
_cell.angle_beta   90.00
_cell.angle_gamma   90.00
#
_symmetry.space_group_name_H-M   'P 1'
#
loop_
_entity.id
_entity.type
_entity.pdbx_description
1 polymer ?
#
loop_
_entity_poly.entity_id
_entity_poly.type
_entity_poly.pdbx_seq_one_letter_code
_entity_poly.pdbx_strand_id
1 'polypeptide(L)'
;MKTTQQLYEAFAAAFPDIVSEPPPLIRASADSKVGQFKGHLNSVGFLAGYSCSWMTKLCYLMCYTERGQAGMDNAYLFRAWNTWALFAYLLKGDVDGLARNFSSLITHANKQYHNRLKPDHQIEIAKAERFISNAKRRYKKKIDQLKTEVGYGKHGRHHMEQWGPDIHLIEMERDKKINERVELIKTLQEKIYVQRALRAAGPMWRWMWSGDLVDATHAMAVRKASAMHPDTTAWIYTRSFHLLQFLEPVPRNLTVWLSEDEENTEIAQQYYKQFPWARRTTLTNEDDPTPSTGIICPENAGKFRTVIGACAKCKICSHGTKEEVHFINKKSKSTYRRPASETLLQITA
;
A
#
# COMPACT_ATOMS: atom_id res chain seq x y z
N MET A 1 1.67 -17.40 24.22
CA MET A 1 2.39 -16.31 23.52
C MET A 1 3.85 -16.66 23.47
N LYS A 2 4.50 -16.56 22.31
CA LYS A 2 5.95 -16.81 22.18
C LYS A 2 6.74 -15.59 22.67
N THR A 3 7.83 -15.80 23.40
CA THR A 3 8.76 -14.75 23.79
C THR A 3 9.61 -14.31 22.60
N THR A 4 10.26 -13.14 22.67
CA THR A 4 11.23 -12.69 21.65
C THR A 4 12.31 -13.74 21.40
N GLN A 5 12.80 -14.39 22.46
CA GLN A 5 13.79 -15.46 22.37
C GLN A 5 13.26 -16.67 21.59
N GLN A 6 12.05 -17.15 21.91
CA GLN A 6 11.43 -18.28 21.20
C GLN A 6 11.16 -17.98 19.73
N LEU A 7 10.74 -16.74 19.41
CA LEU A 7 10.56 -16.30 18.04
C LEU A 7 11.89 -16.23 17.28
N TYR A 8 12.95 -15.75 17.93
CA TYR A 8 14.29 -15.71 17.37
C TYR A 8 14.84 -17.13 17.14
N GLU A 9 14.71 -18.04 18.09
CA GLU A 9 15.17 -19.43 17.95
C GLU A 9 14.47 -20.13 16.77
N ALA A 10 13.15 -19.96 16.63
CA ALA A 10 12.42 -20.46 15.49
C ALA A 10 12.90 -19.83 14.17
N PHE A 11 13.18 -18.52 14.16
CA PHE A 11 13.73 -17.82 12.99
C PHE A 11 15.13 -18.32 12.63
N ALA A 12 16.03 -18.46 13.60
CA ALA A 12 17.39 -18.90 13.41
C ALA A 12 17.45 -20.34 12.89
N ALA A 13 16.57 -21.22 13.36
CA ALA A 13 16.44 -22.57 12.84
C ALA A 13 15.96 -22.59 11.37
N ALA A 14 15.06 -21.68 10.99
CA ALA A 14 14.53 -21.61 9.63
C ALA A 14 15.43 -20.87 8.64
N PHE A 15 16.31 -19.98 9.12
CA PHE A 15 17.17 -19.12 8.30
C PHE A 15 18.61 -19.06 8.84
N PRO A 16 19.31 -20.21 8.97
CA PRO A 16 20.65 -20.25 9.54
C PRO A 16 21.64 -19.36 8.77
N ASP A 17 21.58 -19.36 7.44
CA ASP A 17 22.46 -18.56 6.58
C ASP A 17 22.28 -17.04 6.73
N ILE A 18 21.09 -16.59 7.14
CA ILE A 18 20.84 -15.16 7.38
C ILE A 18 21.38 -14.76 8.76
N VAL A 19 21.20 -15.63 9.76
CA VAL A 19 21.66 -15.36 11.13
C VAL A 19 23.19 -15.47 11.27
N SER A 20 23.86 -16.25 10.41
CA SER A 20 25.33 -16.30 10.35
C SER A 20 25.97 -15.00 9.88
N GLU A 21 25.19 -14.12 9.24
CA GLU A 21 25.66 -12.84 8.72
C GLU A 21 25.39 -11.69 9.70
N PRO A 22 26.21 -10.63 9.72
CA PRO A 22 25.97 -9.46 10.56
C PRO A 22 24.58 -8.85 10.29
N PRO A 23 23.82 -8.45 11.32
CA PRO A 23 22.48 -7.90 11.14
C PRO A 23 22.55 -6.59 10.32
N PRO A 24 21.84 -6.49 9.19
CA PRO A 24 21.87 -5.30 8.37
C PRO A 24 21.08 -4.17 9.03
N LEU A 25 21.15 -2.96 8.45
CA LEU A 25 20.15 -1.93 8.74
C LEU A 25 18.79 -2.39 8.21
N ILE A 26 17.72 -2.15 8.98
CA ILE A 26 16.35 -2.37 8.50
C ILE A 26 16.12 -1.45 7.31
N ARG A 27 15.46 -2.00 6.29
CA ARG A 27 15.13 -1.29 5.05
C ARG A 27 13.62 -1.21 4.92
N ALA A 28 13.15 -0.09 4.38
CA ALA A 28 11.74 0.07 4.06
C ALA A 28 11.29 -0.98 3.04
N SER A 29 10.07 -1.48 3.21
CA SER A 29 9.46 -2.42 2.28
C SER A 29 9.17 -1.71 0.97
N ALA A 30 9.60 -2.26 -0.16
CA ALA A 30 9.17 -1.81 -1.50
C ALA A 30 7.96 -2.60 -2.01
N ASP A 31 7.20 -3.25 -1.11
CA ASP A 31 5.96 -3.94 -1.45
C ASP A 31 4.96 -2.95 -2.04
N SER A 32 4.89 -2.96 -3.36
CA SER A 32 4.28 -1.93 -4.18
C SER A 32 2.78 -2.08 -4.32
N LYS A 33 2.13 -3.09 -3.72
CA LYS A 33 0.72 -3.32 -4.01
C LYS A 33 -0.25 -2.69 -3.04
N VAL A 34 0.24 -2.16 -1.94
CA VAL A 34 -0.67 -1.58 -0.96
C VAL A 34 -0.39 -0.10 -0.71
N GLY A 35 -1.51 0.59 -0.78
CA GLY A 35 -1.81 1.83 -1.45
C GLY A 35 -1.79 2.99 -0.51
N GLN A 36 -0.58 3.44 -0.27
CA GLN A 36 -0.37 4.85 -0.50
C GLN A 36 0.17 5.09 -1.90
N PHE A 37 1.02 4.20 -2.43
CA PHE A 37 1.56 4.34 -3.78
C PHE A 37 2.15 3.02 -4.25
N LYS A 38 1.92 2.66 -5.51
CA LYS A 38 2.77 1.64 -6.13
C LYS A 38 4.22 2.14 -6.15
N GLY A 39 5.13 1.41 -5.50
CA GLY A 39 6.57 1.69 -5.43
C GLY A 39 6.98 2.73 -4.38
N HIS A 40 6.43 2.65 -3.16
CA HIS A 40 6.88 3.47 -2.04
C HIS A 40 7.50 2.67 -0.91
N LEU A 41 8.40 3.36 -0.22
CA LEU A 41 9.13 2.90 0.94
C LEU A 41 8.60 3.58 2.21
N ASN A 42 7.27 3.63 2.39
CA ASN A 42 6.58 4.30 3.52
C ASN A 42 6.10 3.31 4.60
N SER A 43 6.68 2.12 4.60
CA SER A 43 6.45 1.07 5.58
C SER A 43 7.67 0.17 5.67
N VAL A 44 7.70 -0.69 6.67
CA VAL A 44 8.67 -1.77 6.84
C VAL A 44 7.91 -3.10 6.82
N GLY A 45 8.49 -4.16 6.27
CA GLY A 45 7.88 -5.49 6.28
C GLY A 45 8.78 -6.46 7.03
N PHE A 46 8.18 -7.24 7.93
CA PHE A 46 8.81 -8.36 8.62
C PHE A 46 8.16 -9.68 8.21
N LEU A 47 8.79 -10.81 8.50
CA LEU A 47 8.20 -12.12 8.23
C LEU A 47 7.07 -12.42 9.23
N ALA A 48 5.89 -12.67 8.67
CA ALA A 48 4.75 -13.18 9.43
C ALA A 48 5.13 -14.49 10.15
N GLY A 49 4.58 -14.68 11.35
CA GLY A 49 4.91 -15.83 12.20
C GLY A 49 6.14 -15.63 13.09
N TYR A 50 7.11 -14.84 12.66
CA TYR A 50 8.30 -14.51 13.48
C TYR A 50 8.18 -13.15 14.17
N SER A 51 7.43 -12.21 13.59
CA SER A 51 7.20 -10.88 14.16
C SER A 51 5.77 -10.67 14.67
N CYS A 52 4.97 -11.73 14.81
CA CYS A 52 3.57 -11.66 15.25
C CYS A 52 3.27 -12.76 16.27
N SER A 53 3.57 -12.53 17.55
CA SER A 53 3.37 -13.53 18.61
C SER A 53 1.90 -13.90 18.87
N TRP A 54 0.96 -13.08 18.40
CA TRP A 54 -0.51 -13.21 18.52
C TRP A 54 -1.24 -13.43 17.20
N MET A 55 -0.52 -13.86 16.17
CA MET A 55 -1.13 -14.13 14.87
C MET A 55 -2.06 -15.33 14.94
N THR A 56 -3.34 -15.11 14.66
CA THR A 56 -4.33 -16.19 14.49
C THR A 56 -4.16 -16.87 13.14
N LYS A 57 -4.78 -18.05 12.96
CA LYS A 57 -4.77 -18.73 11.65
C LYS A 57 -5.37 -17.83 10.57
N LEU A 58 -6.47 -17.14 10.88
CA LEU A 58 -7.06 -16.16 9.98
C LEU A 58 -6.08 -15.02 9.69
N CYS A 59 -5.43 -14.45 10.71
CA CYS A 59 -4.44 -13.39 10.54
C CYS A 59 -3.28 -13.85 9.64
N TYR A 60 -2.77 -15.08 9.79
CA TYR A 60 -1.77 -15.65 8.91
C TYR A 60 -2.27 -15.80 7.47
N LEU A 61 -3.47 -16.38 7.31
CA LEU A 61 -4.09 -16.58 6.00
C LEU A 61 -4.40 -15.28 5.28
N MET A 62 -4.75 -14.23 6.03
CA MET A 62 -5.05 -12.89 5.54
C MET A 62 -3.83 -11.99 5.46
N CYS A 63 -2.70 -12.42 6.02
CA CYS A 63 -1.51 -11.60 6.13
C CYS A 63 -1.09 -11.17 4.72
N TYR A 64 -0.96 -9.85 4.53
CA TYR A 64 -0.64 -9.29 3.24
C TYR A 64 0.70 -9.79 2.68
N THR A 65 1.60 -10.32 3.53
CA THR A 65 2.84 -10.98 3.06
C THR A 65 2.65 -12.33 2.41
N GLU A 66 1.58 -13.05 2.78
CA GLU A 66 1.25 -14.36 2.24
C GLU A 66 0.28 -14.25 1.06
N ARG A 67 -0.60 -13.22 1.07
CA ARG A 67 -1.54 -12.93 -0.02
C ARG A 67 -1.00 -12.00 -1.10
N GLY A 68 0.03 -11.20 -0.82
CA GLY A 68 0.60 -10.18 -1.71
C GLY A 68 2.01 -10.58 -2.15
N GLN A 69 2.25 -10.94 -3.41
CA GLN A 69 2.32 -10.01 -4.53
C GLN A 69 3.23 -8.77 -4.32
N ALA A 70 4.22 -8.84 -3.42
CA ALA A 70 5.30 -7.87 -3.41
C ALA A 70 5.90 -7.78 -4.82
N GLY A 71 5.89 -6.59 -5.41
CA GLY A 71 6.49 -6.34 -6.72
C GLY A 71 8.03 -6.36 -6.70
N MET A 72 8.63 -7.01 -5.71
CA MET A 72 10.08 -7.19 -5.59
C MET A 72 10.41 -8.66 -5.82
N ASP A 73 11.41 -8.90 -6.66
CA ASP A 73 12.09 -10.18 -6.68
C ASP A 73 12.65 -10.46 -5.27
N ASN A 74 12.43 -11.67 -4.75
CA ASN A 74 12.89 -12.10 -3.42
C ASN A 74 12.37 -11.28 -2.21
N ALA A 75 11.16 -10.70 -2.30
CA ALA A 75 10.54 -10.00 -1.17
C ALA A 75 10.53 -10.79 0.15
N TYR A 76 10.45 -12.12 0.07
CA TYR A 76 10.54 -13.01 1.22
C TYR A 76 11.91 -12.91 1.93
N LEU A 77 13.02 -13.04 1.19
CA LEU A 77 14.37 -12.90 1.74
C LEU A 77 14.60 -11.50 2.30
N PHE A 78 14.11 -10.47 1.62
CA PHE A 78 14.21 -9.10 2.13
C PHE A 78 13.52 -8.92 3.50
N ARG A 79 12.33 -9.51 3.66
CA ARG A 79 11.64 -9.53 4.96
C ARG A 79 12.39 -10.35 5.99
N ALA A 80 13.00 -11.46 5.59
CA ALA A 80 13.84 -12.27 6.47
C ALA A 80 15.02 -11.45 7.00
N TRP A 81 15.72 -10.72 6.14
CA TRP A 81 16.80 -9.79 6.52
C TRP A 81 16.33 -8.68 7.47
N ASN A 82 15.18 -8.06 7.18
CA ASN A 82 14.59 -7.08 8.10
C ASN A 82 14.21 -7.69 9.45
N THR A 83 13.74 -8.94 9.46
CA THR A 83 13.37 -9.68 10.68
C THR A 83 14.61 -10.01 11.50
N TRP A 84 15.71 -10.41 10.85
CA TRP A 84 16.99 -10.61 11.51
C TRP A 84 17.50 -9.31 12.14
N ALA A 85 17.53 -8.23 11.36
CA ALA A 85 17.91 -6.91 11.84
C ALA A 85 17.07 -6.48 13.05
N LEU A 86 15.74 -6.70 13.00
CA LEU A 86 14.84 -6.45 14.13
C LEU A 86 15.29 -7.23 15.37
N PHE A 87 15.43 -8.56 15.28
CA PHE A 87 15.84 -9.40 16.42
C PHE A 87 17.17 -8.96 17.04
N ALA A 88 18.13 -8.54 16.23
CA ALA A 88 19.41 -8.05 16.74
C ALA A 88 19.26 -6.83 17.67
N TYR A 89 18.27 -5.95 17.44
CA TYR A 89 17.94 -4.87 18.38
C TYR A 89 17.14 -5.38 19.58
N LEU A 90 16.14 -6.24 19.35
CA LEU A 90 15.25 -6.72 20.40
C LEU A 90 16.00 -7.53 21.46
N LEU A 91 16.87 -8.45 21.05
CA LEU A 91 17.69 -9.27 21.95
C LEU A 91 18.68 -8.45 22.77
N LYS A 92 19.10 -7.28 22.28
CA LYS A 92 19.97 -6.34 22.99
C LYS A 92 19.20 -5.35 23.87
N GLY A 93 17.87 -5.28 23.75
CA GLY A 93 17.08 -4.21 24.36
C GLY A 93 17.42 -2.81 23.81
N ASP A 94 17.97 -2.70 22.60
CA ASP A 94 18.46 -1.44 22.04
C ASP A 94 17.33 -0.61 21.40
N VAL A 95 16.51 -0.01 22.25
CA VAL A 95 15.40 0.89 21.86
C VAL A 95 15.90 2.04 21.00
N ASP A 96 17.05 2.60 21.33
CA ASP A 96 17.56 3.83 20.72
C ASP A 96 18.16 3.58 19.34
N GLY A 97 18.90 2.49 19.18
CA GLY A 97 19.37 2.03 17.88
C GLY A 97 18.22 1.71 16.94
N LEU A 98 17.20 0.98 17.42
CA LEU A 98 16.03 0.65 16.61
C LEU A 98 15.23 1.90 16.24
N ALA A 99 15.02 2.83 17.17
CA ALA A 99 14.35 4.09 16.90
C ALA A 99 15.08 4.96 15.88
N ARG A 100 16.43 5.07 15.97
CA ARG A 100 17.24 5.76 14.96
C ARG A 100 17.12 5.10 13.59
N ASN A 101 17.13 3.77 13.54
CA ASN A 101 16.98 3.04 12.30
C ASN A 101 15.61 3.33 11.67
N PHE A 102 14.52 3.21 12.41
CA PHE A 102 13.19 3.57 11.93
C PHE A 102 13.06 5.04 11.53
N SER A 103 13.65 5.96 12.29
CA SER A 103 13.69 7.38 11.98
C SER A 103 14.34 7.66 10.61
N SER A 104 15.39 6.91 10.26
CA SER A 104 16.00 7.01 8.92
C SER A 104 15.04 6.60 7.80
N LEU A 105 14.19 5.59 8.05
CA LEU A 105 13.18 5.14 7.09
C LEU A 105 12.06 6.17 6.92
N ILE A 106 11.58 6.77 8.01
CA ILE A 106 10.58 7.85 7.95
C ILE A 106 11.15 9.06 7.20
N THR A 107 12.40 9.43 7.48
CA THR A 107 13.11 10.52 6.76
C THR A 107 13.16 10.22 5.25
N HIS A 108 13.49 8.98 4.89
CA HIS A 108 13.49 8.55 3.49
C HIS A 108 12.10 8.66 2.86
N ALA A 109 11.05 8.21 3.55
CA ALA A 109 9.67 8.31 3.09
C ALA A 109 9.23 9.77 2.90
N ASN A 110 9.58 10.67 3.82
CA ASN A 110 9.33 12.11 3.71
C ASN A 110 10.03 12.72 2.49
N LYS A 111 11.30 12.35 2.24
CA LYS A 111 12.02 12.77 1.03
C LYS A 111 11.30 12.30 -0.25
N GLN A 112 10.82 11.06 -0.28
CA GLN A 112 10.03 10.54 -1.39
C GLN A 112 8.72 11.32 -1.59
N TYR A 113 8.03 11.64 -0.49
CA TYR A 113 6.83 12.48 -0.50
C TYR A 113 7.10 13.85 -1.15
N HIS A 114 8.10 14.60 -0.68
CA HIS A 114 8.41 15.92 -1.21
C HIS A 114 8.82 15.90 -2.68
N ASN A 115 9.61 14.89 -3.09
CA ASN A 115 9.97 14.71 -4.49
C ASN A 115 8.75 14.54 -5.40
N ARG A 116 7.66 13.96 -4.90
CA ARG A 116 6.43 13.76 -5.65
C ARG A 116 5.52 14.98 -5.68
N LEU A 117 5.73 15.98 -4.84
CA LEU A 117 4.95 17.21 -4.88
C LEU A 117 5.40 18.20 -5.96
N LYS A 118 6.49 17.89 -6.68
CA LYS A 118 7.04 18.76 -7.72
C LYS A 118 5.99 19.12 -8.80
N PRO A 119 5.92 20.39 -9.25
CA PRO A 119 4.82 20.90 -10.10
C PRO A 119 4.71 20.30 -11.51
N ASP A 120 5.73 19.59 -11.98
CA ASP A 120 5.95 19.23 -13.38
C ASP A 120 4.76 18.50 -14.05
N HIS A 121 3.95 17.77 -13.29
CA HIS A 121 2.82 17.02 -13.86
C HIS A 121 1.68 17.89 -14.41
N GLN A 122 1.44 19.09 -13.87
CA GLN A 122 0.42 19.99 -14.42
C GLN A 122 0.81 20.50 -15.81
N ILE A 123 2.09 20.80 -15.99
CA ILE A 123 2.66 21.21 -17.28
C ILE A 123 2.53 20.07 -18.29
N GLU A 124 2.81 18.83 -17.88
CA GLU A 124 2.69 17.67 -18.76
C GLU A 124 1.24 17.36 -19.17
N ILE A 125 0.25 17.56 -18.28
CA ILE A 125 -1.17 17.47 -18.68
C ILE A 125 -1.51 18.52 -19.72
N ALA A 126 -1.19 19.79 -19.46
CA ALA A 126 -1.52 20.88 -20.38
C ALA A 126 -0.87 20.67 -21.76
N LYS A 127 0.37 20.17 -21.80
CA LYS A 127 1.05 19.76 -23.04
C LYS A 127 0.32 18.62 -23.74
N ALA A 128 -0.10 17.58 -23.01
CA ALA A 128 -0.82 16.44 -23.57
C ALA A 128 -2.20 16.85 -24.14
N GLU A 129 -2.96 17.68 -23.42
CA GLU A 129 -4.25 18.21 -23.89
C GLU A 129 -4.10 19.05 -25.16
N ARG A 130 -3.09 19.95 -25.19
CA ARG A 130 -2.78 20.74 -26.38
C ARG A 130 -2.40 19.85 -27.57
N PHE A 131 -1.63 18.79 -27.35
CA PHE A 131 -1.28 17.82 -28.39
C PHE A 131 -2.52 17.11 -28.93
N ILE A 132 -3.43 16.61 -28.07
CA ILE A 132 -4.66 15.93 -28.52
C ILE A 132 -5.52 16.87 -29.37
N SER A 133 -5.71 18.11 -28.91
CA SER A 133 -6.47 19.13 -29.65
C SER A 133 -5.86 19.37 -31.04
N ASN A 134 -4.54 19.53 -31.11
CA ASN A 134 -3.83 19.73 -32.38
C ASN A 134 -3.89 18.50 -33.30
N ALA A 135 -3.76 17.29 -32.76
CA ALA A 135 -3.87 16.04 -33.52
C ALA A 135 -5.26 15.92 -34.15
N LYS A 136 -6.33 16.12 -33.36
CA LYS A 136 -7.71 16.11 -33.86
C LYS A 136 -7.90 17.10 -35.01
N ARG A 137 -7.37 18.32 -34.89
CA ARG A 137 -7.43 19.35 -35.95
C ARG A 137 -6.69 18.94 -37.22
N ARG A 138 -5.47 18.37 -37.11
CA ARG A 138 -4.66 17.93 -38.25
C ARG A 138 -5.31 16.78 -39.03
N TYR A 139 -5.81 15.77 -38.31
CA TYR A 139 -6.46 14.62 -38.96
C TYR A 139 -7.79 15.00 -39.61
N LYS A 140 -8.59 15.88 -38.98
CA LYS A 140 -9.80 16.42 -39.60
C LYS A 140 -9.48 17.09 -40.94
N LYS A 141 -8.46 17.97 -40.97
CA LYS A 141 -8.03 18.64 -42.21
C LYS A 141 -7.61 17.63 -43.30
N LYS A 142 -6.87 16.57 -42.94
CA LYS A 142 -6.44 15.53 -43.89
C LYS A 142 -7.63 14.75 -44.46
N ILE A 143 -8.61 14.41 -43.64
CA ILE A 143 -9.85 13.72 -44.07
C ILE A 143 -10.68 14.62 -44.99
N ASP A 144 -10.85 15.89 -44.63
CA ASP A 144 -11.60 16.86 -45.44
C ASP A 144 -10.95 17.09 -46.81
N GLN A 145 -9.60 17.14 -46.85
CA GLN A 145 -8.84 17.20 -48.10
C GLN A 145 -9.04 15.95 -48.96
N LEU A 146 -8.88 14.75 -48.39
CA LEU A 146 -9.10 13.50 -49.12
C LEU A 146 -10.52 13.42 -49.67
N LYS A 147 -11.54 13.75 -48.87
CA LYS A 147 -12.93 13.81 -49.34
C LYS A 147 -13.12 14.74 -50.54
N THR A 148 -12.41 15.87 -50.55
CA THR A 148 -12.46 16.80 -51.69
C THR A 148 -11.79 16.17 -52.93
N GLU A 149 -10.63 15.54 -52.77
CA GLU A 149 -9.86 14.90 -53.85
C GLU A 149 -10.60 13.70 -54.48
N VAL A 150 -11.28 12.86 -53.68
CA VAL A 150 -12.11 11.74 -54.21
C VAL A 150 -13.50 12.18 -54.70
N GLY A 151 -13.78 13.48 -54.77
CA GLY A 151 -15.06 13.97 -55.29
C GLY A 151 -16.26 13.56 -54.44
N TYR A 152 -16.11 13.51 -53.11
CA TYR A 152 -17.17 13.27 -52.13
C TYR A 152 -18.14 14.48 -52.08
N GLY A 153 -18.74 14.83 -53.21
CA GLY A 153 -19.87 15.75 -53.34
C GLY A 153 -21.19 15.01 -53.14
N LYS A 154 -22.28 15.77 -52.90
CA LYS A 154 -23.63 15.29 -52.54
C LYS A 154 -24.25 14.19 -53.44
N HIS A 155 -23.64 13.80 -54.57
CA HIS A 155 -24.22 12.88 -55.56
C HIS A 155 -23.34 11.70 -56.02
N GLY A 156 -22.19 11.42 -55.40
CA GLY A 156 -21.29 10.34 -55.85
C GLY A 156 -21.35 9.06 -55.02
N ARG A 157 -22.31 8.15 -55.27
CA ARG A 157 -22.37 6.82 -54.62
C ARG A 157 -21.57 5.72 -55.35
N HIS A 158 -21.02 5.99 -56.54
CA HIS A 158 -20.45 4.95 -57.42
C HIS A 158 -18.93 4.76 -57.39
N HIS A 159 -18.16 5.57 -56.65
CA HIS A 159 -16.69 5.43 -56.55
C HIS A 159 -16.18 4.89 -55.19
N MET A 160 -17.06 4.30 -54.38
CA MET A 160 -16.76 3.93 -52.98
C MET A 160 -15.81 2.72 -52.85
N GLU A 161 -15.75 1.85 -53.86
CA GLU A 161 -14.98 0.59 -53.79
C GLU A 161 -13.46 0.77 -53.93
N GLN A 162 -12.97 1.85 -54.57
CA GLN A 162 -11.54 2.01 -54.86
C GLN A 162 -10.73 2.74 -53.78
N TRP A 163 -11.35 3.61 -52.98
CA TRP A 163 -10.63 4.48 -52.01
C TRP A 163 -11.16 4.41 -50.57
N GLY A 164 -12.24 3.65 -50.32
CA GLY A 164 -12.73 3.34 -48.97
C GLY A 164 -11.66 2.73 -48.03
N PRO A 165 -10.75 1.86 -48.51
CA PRO A 165 -9.70 1.28 -47.69
C PRO A 165 -8.70 2.31 -47.15
N ASP A 166 -8.29 3.30 -47.96
CA ASP A 166 -7.28 4.30 -47.57
C ASP A 166 -7.79 5.29 -46.53
N ILE A 167 -9.04 5.75 -46.67
CA ILE A 167 -9.70 6.60 -45.66
C ILE A 167 -9.84 5.83 -44.35
N HIS A 168 -10.26 4.56 -44.41
CA HIS A 168 -10.42 3.72 -43.22
C HIS A 168 -9.09 3.49 -42.48
N LEU A 169 -8.00 3.21 -43.19
CA LEU A 169 -6.67 3.05 -42.59
C LEU A 169 -6.19 4.34 -41.89
N ILE A 170 -6.43 5.51 -42.49
CA ILE A 170 -6.09 6.81 -41.88
C ILE A 170 -6.93 7.06 -40.62
N GLU A 171 -8.20 6.69 -40.63
CA GLU A 171 -9.08 6.78 -39.45
C GLU A 171 -8.64 5.84 -38.34
N MET A 172 -8.28 4.59 -38.66
CA MET A 172 -7.74 3.64 -37.69
C MET A 172 -6.43 4.13 -37.06
N GLU A 173 -5.50 4.66 -37.86
CA GLU A 173 -4.23 5.20 -37.36
C GLU A 173 -4.45 6.44 -36.46
N ARG A 174 -5.39 7.32 -36.85
CA ARG A 174 -5.83 8.46 -36.03
C ARG A 174 -6.36 7.97 -34.69
N ASP A 175 -7.28 7.01 -34.70
CA ASP A 175 -7.96 6.54 -33.50
C ASP A 175 -7.00 5.82 -32.56
N LYS A 176 -6.06 5.02 -33.10
CA LYS A 176 -4.97 4.43 -32.30
C LYS A 176 -4.14 5.50 -31.58
N LYS A 177 -3.65 6.51 -32.31
CA LYS A 177 -2.84 7.61 -31.74
C LYS A 177 -3.63 8.46 -30.73
N ILE A 178 -4.91 8.69 -30.98
CA ILE A 178 -5.80 9.37 -30.03
C ILE A 178 -5.95 8.53 -28.77
N ASN A 179 -6.23 7.23 -28.89
CA ASN A 179 -6.45 6.33 -27.76
C ASN A 179 -5.20 6.21 -26.87
N GLU A 180 -4.01 6.04 -27.45
CA GLU A 180 -2.74 6.04 -26.71
C GLU A 180 -2.55 7.32 -25.88
N ARG A 181 -2.90 8.49 -26.45
CA ARG A 181 -2.81 9.77 -25.73
C ARG A 181 -3.92 9.98 -24.72
N VAL A 182 -5.13 9.48 -24.97
CA VAL A 182 -6.21 9.47 -24.00
C VAL A 182 -5.82 8.64 -22.78
N GLU A 183 -5.20 7.48 -22.95
CA GLU A 183 -4.67 6.68 -21.85
C GLU A 183 -3.52 7.39 -21.09
N LEU A 184 -2.64 8.09 -21.80
CA LEU A 184 -1.63 8.93 -21.17
C LEU A 184 -2.28 10.05 -20.33
N ILE A 185 -3.28 10.76 -20.85
CA ILE A 185 -3.99 11.81 -20.11
C ILE A 185 -4.67 11.23 -18.87
N LYS A 186 -5.38 10.11 -19.00
CA LYS A 186 -5.99 9.43 -17.84
C LYS A 186 -4.94 9.12 -16.78
N THR A 187 -3.79 8.59 -17.19
CA THR A 187 -2.66 8.30 -16.30
C THR A 187 -2.11 9.55 -15.62
N LEU A 188 -1.95 10.66 -16.36
CA LEU A 188 -1.47 11.92 -15.79
C LEU A 188 -2.49 12.57 -14.86
N GLN A 189 -3.78 12.57 -15.23
CA GLN A 189 -4.87 13.07 -14.39
C GLN A 189 -4.91 12.32 -13.06
N GLU A 190 -4.72 11.01 -13.09
CA GLU A 190 -4.59 10.19 -11.90
C GLU A 190 -3.36 10.57 -11.07
N LYS A 191 -2.18 10.78 -11.69
CA LYS A 191 -1.00 11.28 -10.96
C LYS A 191 -1.26 12.63 -10.28
N ILE A 192 -1.92 13.57 -10.95
CA ILE A 192 -2.27 14.87 -10.35
C ILE A 192 -3.25 14.69 -9.20
N TYR A 193 -4.26 13.85 -9.39
CA TYR A 193 -5.23 13.56 -8.36
C TYR A 193 -4.57 12.99 -7.10
N VAL A 194 -3.69 12.01 -7.29
CA VAL A 194 -2.85 11.44 -6.23
C VAL A 194 -1.98 12.51 -5.56
N GLN A 195 -1.34 13.39 -6.34
CA GLN A 195 -0.57 14.51 -5.78
C GLN A 195 -1.43 15.45 -4.95
N ARG A 196 -2.66 15.77 -5.37
CA ARG A 196 -3.59 16.59 -4.59
C ARG A 196 -3.98 15.90 -3.29
N ALA A 197 -4.30 14.61 -3.34
CA ALA A 197 -4.60 13.82 -2.14
C ALA A 197 -3.39 13.79 -1.18
N LEU A 198 -2.17 13.63 -1.72
CA LEU A 198 -0.92 13.71 -0.96
C LEU A 198 -0.70 15.06 -0.30
N ARG A 199 -0.87 16.16 -1.03
CA ARG A 199 -0.76 17.51 -0.47
C ARG A 199 -1.75 17.69 0.67
N ALA A 200 -2.97 17.21 0.50
CA ALA A 200 -4.01 17.30 1.51
C ALA A 200 -3.78 16.39 2.72
N ALA A 201 -3.05 15.28 2.57
CA ALA A 201 -2.83 14.29 3.63
C ALA A 201 -1.50 14.45 4.37
N GLY A 202 -0.54 15.21 3.82
CA GLY A 202 0.80 15.32 4.37
C GLY A 202 1.66 14.06 4.18
N PRO A 203 2.90 14.08 4.69
CA PRO A 203 3.75 12.90 4.78
C PRO A 203 3.12 11.86 5.70
N MET A 204 3.20 10.59 5.34
CA MET A 204 2.61 9.51 6.11
C MET A 204 3.54 8.31 6.19
N TRP A 205 3.47 7.61 7.32
CA TRP A 205 4.21 6.39 7.59
C TRP A 205 3.28 5.31 8.14
N ARG A 206 3.27 4.13 7.52
CA ARG A 206 2.56 2.96 8.06
C ARG A 206 3.56 2.06 8.75
N TRP A 207 3.46 1.93 10.06
CA TRP A 207 4.19 0.92 10.78
C TRP A 207 3.72 -0.46 10.35
N MET A 208 4.70 -1.27 9.94
CA MET A 208 4.55 -2.67 9.55
C MET A 208 3.48 -2.93 8.47
N TRP A 209 3.97 -3.28 7.29
CA TRP A 209 3.15 -3.87 6.24
C TRP A 209 2.62 -5.26 6.67
N SER A 210 3.50 -5.97 7.38
CA SER A 210 3.33 -7.26 8.01
C SER A 210 4.15 -7.30 9.27
N GLY A 211 3.64 -7.98 10.28
CA GLY A 211 4.19 -7.88 11.62
C GLY A 211 3.19 -7.32 12.60
N ASP A 212 3.55 -7.49 13.86
CA ASP A 212 2.91 -6.83 15.00
C ASP A 212 4.02 -6.21 15.87
N LEU A 213 3.64 -5.48 16.91
CA LEU A 213 4.57 -5.17 17.98
C LEU A 213 5.06 -6.49 18.58
N VAL A 214 6.38 -6.65 18.67
CA VAL A 214 7.01 -7.92 19.06
C VAL A 214 7.21 -7.97 20.57
N ASP A 215 7.80 -6.91 21.13
CA ASP A 215 8.01 -6.75 22.56
C ASP A 215 8.05 -5.26 22.96
N ALA A 216 8.37 -5.00 24.23
CA ALA A 216 8.50 -3.66 24.79
C ALA A 216 9.55 -2.82 24.04
N THR A 217 10.70 -3.39 23.69
CA THR A 217 11.76 -2.71 22.94
C THR A 217 11.23 -2.20 21.61
N HIS A 218 10.52 -3.06 20.89
CA HIS A 218 9.91 -2.69 19.60
C HIS A 218 8.88 -1.57 19.77
N ALA A 219 7.96 -1.69 20.72
CA ALA A 219 6.92 -0.68 20.97
C ALA A 219 7.52 0.69 21.36
N MET A 220 8.50 0.70 22.27
CA MET A 220 9.19 1.94 22.66
C MET A 220 9.93 2.58 21.50
N ALA A 221 10.53 1.78 20.60
CA ALA A 221 11.21 2.28 19.42
C ALA A 221 10.23 2.90 18.41
N VAL A 222 9.06 2.29 18.19
CA VAL A 222 7.96 2.84 17.36
C VAL A 222 7.48 4.18 17.92
N ARG A 223 7.25 4.26 19.24
CA ARG A 223 6.90 5.50 19.95
C ARG A 223 7.95 6.58 19.73
N LYS A 224 9.23 6.28 20.02
CA LYS A 224 10.34 7.23 19.92
C LYS A 224 10.55 7.71 18.49
N ALA A 225 10.55 6.81 17.51
CA ALA A 225 10.69 7.18 16.10
C ALA A 225 9.52 8.04 15.61
N SER A 226 8.28 7.75 16.02
CA SER A 226 7.13 8.59 15.68
C SER A 226 7.28 10.00 16.27
N ALA A 227 7.70 10.12 17.53
CA ALA A 227 7.93 11.41 18.19
C ALA A 227 9.06 12.24 17.56
N MET A 228 10.06 11.60 16.93
CA MET A 228 11.13 12.29 16.18
C MET A 228 10.64 12.92 14.87
N HIS A 229 9.45 12.56 14.39
CA HIS A 229 8.88 13.02 13.12
C HIS A 229 7.46 13.58 13.31
N PRO A 230 7.28 14.65 14.12
CA PRO A 230 5.94 15.14 14.48
C PRO A 230 5.10 15.58 13.27
N ASP A 231 5.74 15.95 12.16
CA ASP A 231 5.08 16.37 10.92
C ASP A 231 4.69 15.21 9.99
N THR A 232 5.04 13.97 10.35
CA THR A 232 4.65 12.76 9.60
C THR A 232 3.54 12.04 10.33
N THR A 233 2.40 11.88 9.67
CA THR A 233 1.29 11.08 10.21
C THR A 233 1.64 9.59 10.16
N ALA A 234 1.91 9.03 11.33
CA ALA A 234 2.23 7.63 11.53
C ALA A 234 0.99 6.84 11.97
N TRP A 235 0.89 5.58 11.56
CA TRP A 235 -0.19 4.71 12.04
C TRP A 235 0.18 3.23 12.01
N ILE A 236 -0.45 2.44 12.86
CA ILE A 236 -0.18 1.00 13.05
C ILE A 236 -1.47 0.22 13.29
N TYR A 237 -1.55 -1.01 12.76
CA TYR A 237 -2.47 -2.04 13.24
C TYR A 237 -1.72 -2.99 14.18
N THR A 238 -2.30 -3.33 15.33
CA THR A 238 -1.68 -4.26 16.29
C THR A 238 -2.72 -5.18 16.92
N ARG A 239 -2.34 -6.44 17.15
CA ARG A 239 -3.03 -7.44 17.99
C ARG A 239 -2.28 -7.69 19.29
N SER A 240 -1.04 -7.20 19.40
CA SER A 240 -0.22 -7.23 20.61
C SER A 240 -0.69 -6.20 21.65
N PHE A 241 -1.95 -6.30 22.07
CA PHE A 241 -2.60 -5.32 22.96
C PHE A 241 -1.86 -5.12 24.29
N HIS A 242 -1.26 -6.19 24.81
CA HIS A 242 -0.42 -6.18 26.02
C HIS A 242 0.81 -5.25 25.93
N LEU A 243 1.19 -4.78 24.74
CA LEU A 243 2.31 -3.87 24.53
C LEU A 243 1.90 -2.38 24.44
N LEU A 244 0.60 -2.05 24.50
CA LEU A 244 0.12 -0.68 24.32
C LEU A 244 0.67 0.30 25.36
N GLN A 245 0.86 -0.15 26.60
CA GLN A 245 1.46 0.67 27.67
C GLN A 245 2.86 1.22 27.31
N PHE A 246 3.62 0.50 26.49
CA PHE A 246 4.95 0.94 26.06
C PHE A 246 4.92 2.02 24.97
N LEU A 247 3.74 2.28 24.40
CA LEU A 247 3.49 3.39 23.50
C LEU A 247 3.17 4.69 24.26
N GLU A 248 2.90 4.66 25.56
CA GLU A 248 2.57 5.85 26.34
C GLU A 248 3.81 6.62 26.79
N PRO A 249 3.83 7.97 26.75
CA PRO A 249 2.81 8.84 26.17
C PRO A 249 2.78 8.71 24.65
N VAL A 250 1.57 8.57 24.09
CA VAL A 250 1.41 8.33 22.65
C VAL A 250 1.69 9.62 21.89
N PRO A 251 2.61 9.61 20.91
CA PRO A 251 2.88 10.76 20.06
C PRO A 251 1.62 11.21 19.32
N ARG A 252 1.39 12.52 19.24
CA ARG A 252 0.18 13.08 18.59
C ARG A 252 0.03 12.68 17.13
N ASN A 253 1.13 12.36 16.47
CA ASN A 253 1.18 11.94 15.08
C ASN A 253 1.04 10.42 14.89
N LEU A 254 0.89 9.63 15.97
CA LEU A 254 0.76 8.17 15.90
C LEU A 254 -0.68 7.73 16.16
N THR A 255 -1.33 7.15 15.15
CA THR A 255 -2.62 6.48 15.29
C THR A 255 -2.45 4.98 15.49
N VAL A 256 -3.04 4.42 16.55
CA VAL A 256 -2.95 2.99 16.86
C VAL A 256 -4.32 2.35 16.73
N TRP A 257 -4.40 1.30 15.91
CA TRP A 257 -5.62 0.54 15.68
C TRP A 257 -5.47 -0.86 16.26
N LEU A 258 -6.38 -1.20 17.18
CA LEU A 258 -6.57 -2.55 17.69
C LEU A 258 -7.23 -3.38 16.57
N SER A 259 -6.47 -4.32 16.03
CA SER A 259 -6.91 -5.20 14.96
C SER A 259 -7.71 -6.36 15.54
N GLU A 260 -9.02 -6.23 15.48
CA GLU A 260 -9.98 -7.13 16.09
C GLU A 260 -10.54 -8.15 15.09
N ASP A 261 -10.68 -9.39 15.56
CA ASP A 261 -11.44 -10.45 14.92
C ASP A 261 -12.19 -11.29 15.97
N GLU A 262 -12.90 -12.31 15.51
CA GLU A 262 -13.73 -13.18 16.36
C GLU A 262 -12.94 -13.84 17.49
N GLU A 263 -11.64 -14.09 17.30
CA GLU A 263 -10.80 -14.78 18.28
C GLU A 263 -10.28 -13.85 19.39
N ASN A 264 -10.27 -12.52 19.19
CA ASN A 264 -9.69 -11.57 20.14
C ASN A 264 -10.60 -10.40 20.54
N THR A 265 -11.87 -10.42 20.13
CA THR A 265 -12.87 -9.35 20.37
C THR A 265 -12.96 -8.93 21.84
N GLU A 266 -13.11 -9.89 22.76
CA GLU A 266 -13.26 -9.57 24.19
C GLU A 266 -12.02 -8.89 24.76
N ILE A 267 -10.83 -9.40 24.40
CA ILE A 267 -9.55 -8.85 24.86
C ILE A 267 -9.34 -7.45 24.26
N ALA A 268 -9.64 -7.26 22.97
CA ALA A 268 -9.56 -5.96 22.31
C ALA A 268 -10.43 -4.91 23.01
N GLN A 269 -11.66 -5.27 23.41
CA GLN A 269 -12.56 -4.39 24.15
C GLN A 269 -12.03 -4.03 25.54
N GLN A 270 -11.43 -4.98 26.26
CA GLN A 270 -10.80 -4.73 27.56
C GLN A 270 -9.65 -3.71 27.43
N TYR A 271 -8.76 -3.92 26.47
CA TYR A 271 -7.64 -3.00 26.23
C TYR A 271 -8.09 -1.64 25.69
N TYR A 272 -9.16 -1.58 24.90
CA TYR A 272 -9.74 -0.29 24.47
C TYR A 272 -10.24 0.54 25.65
N LYS A 273 -10.87 -0.10 26.66
CA LYS A 273 -11.28 0.58 27.90
C LYS A 273 -10.07 1.07 28.70
N GLN A 274 -8.99 0.31 28.72
CA GLN A 274 -7.75 0.68 29.42
C GLN A 274 -6.97 1.79 28.69
N PHE A 275 -6.97 1.77 27.35
CA PHE A 275 -6.23 2.68 26.48
C PHE A 275 -7.19 3.39 25.51
N PRO A 276 -8.02 4.34 25.99
CA PRO A 276 -9.05 4.99 25.18
C PRO A 276 -8.52 5.89 24.05
N TRP A 277 -7.20 6.12 24.01
CA TRP A 277 -6.53 6.78 22.89
C TRP A 277 -6.35 5.87 21.67
N ALA A 278 -6.44 4.55 21.85
CA ALA A 278 -6.39 3.60 20.75
C ALA A 278 -7.71 3.64 19.97
N ARG A 279 -7.72 3.08 18.76
CA ARG A 279 -8.90 2.95 17.90
C ARG A 279 -9.19 1.48 17.66
N ARG A 280 -10.42 1.13 17.29
CA ARG A 280 -10.79 -0.26 16.99
C ARG A 280 -11.03 -0.46 15.51
N THR A 281 -10.52 -1.56 14.96
CA THR A 281 -10.83 -1.97 13.60
C THR A 281 -11.21 -3.44 13.57
N THR A 282 -12.21 -3.77 12.78
CA THR A 282 -12.56 -5.16 12.43
C THR A 282 -12.52 -5.34 10.92
N LEU A 283 -12.31 -6.57 10.45
CA LEU A 283 -12.34 -6.92 9.03
C LEU A 283 -13.12 -8.22 8.83
N THR A 284 -14.25 -8.15 8.12
CA THR A 284 -15.07 -9.31 7.75
C THR A 284 -15.03 -9.56 6.25
N ASN A 285 -15.36 -10.78 5.81
CA ASN A 285 -15.53 -11.05 4.40
C ASN A 285 -16.94 -10.65 3.92
N GLU A 286 -17.06 -10.29 2.64
CA GLU A 286 -18.38 -9.94 2.07
C GLU A 286 -19.42 -11.07 2.15
N ASP A 287 -18.96 -12.33 2.28
CA ASP A 287 -19.83 -13.51 2.42
C ASP A 287 -20.21 -13.82 3.88
N ASP A 288 -19.66 -13.09 4.87
CA ASP A 288 -20.05 -13.28 6.27
C ASP A 288 -21.47 -12.73 6.50
N PRO A 289 -22.35 -13.46 7.22
CA PRO A 289 -23.75 -13.08 7.42
C PRO A 289 -23.95 -11.87 8.36
N THR A 290 -22.87 -11.20 8.80
CA THR A 290 -22.96 -10.03 9.68
C THR A 290 -23.50 -8.79 8.93
N PRO A 291 -24.26 -7.90 9.61
CA PRO A 291 -25.04 -6.89 8.90
C PRO A 291 -24.16 -5.83 8.21
N SER A 292 -24.40 -5.71 6.91
CA SER A 292 -24.01 -4.77 5.83
C SER A 292 -23.62 -3.29 6.10
N THR A 293 -23.35 -2.87 7.33
CA THR A 293 -23.05 -1.46 7.69
C THR A 293 -21.56 -1.09 7.65
N GLY A 294 -20.70 -2.00 7.20
CA GLY A 294 -19.26 -1.80 7.13
C GLY A 294 -18.78 -0.85 6.03
N ILE A 295 -17.63 -0.22 6.26
CA ILE A 295 -16.94 0.59 5.27
C ILE A 295 -16.16 -0.33 4.35
N ILE A 296 -16.34 -0.20 3.04
CA ILE A 296 -15.48 -0.90 2.09
C ILE A 296 -14.15 -0.17 2.03
N CYS A 297 -13.06 -0.83 2.47
CA CYS A 297 -11.72 -0.30 2.29
C CYS A 297 -11.45 -0.15 0.79
N PRO A 298 -11.22 1.09 0.28
CA PRO A 298 -11.14 1.30 -1.16
C PRO A 298 -9.86 0.71 -1.76
N GLU A 299 -8.85 0.48 -0.93
CA GLU A 299 -7.63 -0.26 -1.23
C GLU A 299 -7.93 -1.76 -1.40
N ASN A 300 -8.56 -2.42 -0.42
CA ASN A 300 -8.90 -3.84 -0.50
C ASN A 300 -9.88 -4.16 -1.63
N ALA A 301 -10.82 -3.25 -1.88
CA ALA A 301 -11.81 -3.42 -2.94
C ALA A 301 -11.30 -3.06 -4.34
N GLY A 302 -10.05 -2.60 -4.47
CA GLY A 302 -9.48 -2.17 -5.76
C GLY A 302 -10.33 -1.10 -6.46
N LYS A 303 -11.10 -0.30 -5.71
CA LYS A 303 -12.09 0.65 -6.27
C LYS A 303 -11.45 1.84 -6.99
N PHE A 304 -10.14 2.02 -6.85
CA PHE A 304 -9.37 2.96 -7.66
C PHE A 304 -8.71 2.21 -8.82
N ARG A 305 -8.94 2.71 -10.05
CA ARG A 305 -8.38 2.18 -11.31
C ARG A 305 -6.87 1.90 -11.20
N THR A 306 -6.21 2.67 -10.36
CA THR A 306 -4.89 2.39 -9.80
C THR A 306 -5.00 2.61 -8.28
N VAL A 307 -4.57 1.64 -7.47
CA VAL A 307 -4.66 1.67 -5.98
C VAL A 307 -3.78 2.77 -5.34
N ILE A 308 -3.24 3.66 -6.17
CA ILE A 308 -2.31 4.73 -5.78
C ILE A 308 -3.10 5.82 -5.04
N GLY A 309 -2.68 6.15 -3.83
CA GLY A 309 -3.22 7.22 -3.00
C GLY A 309 -4.49 6.87 -2.22
N ALA A 310 -4.91 5.60 -2.17
CA ALA A 310 -6.15 5.20 -1.52
C ALA A 310 -6.22 5.64 -0.05
N CYS A 311 -5.19 5.32 0.73
CA CYS A 311 -5.09 5.73 2.13
C CYS A 311 -4.95 7.26 2.30
N ALA A 312 -4.20 7.92 1.40
CA ALA A 312 -4.04 9.38 1.40
C ALA A 312 -5.38 10.10 1.17
N LYS A 313 -6.26 9.51 0.36
CA LYS A 313 -7.58 10.04 0.05
C LYS A 313 -8.59 9.76 1.16
N CYS A 314 -8.71 8.50 1.61
CA CYS A 314 -9.75 8.14 2.57
C CYS A 314 -9.43 8.67 3.97
N LYS A 315 -8.15 8.77 4.34
CA LYS A 315 -7.63 9.25 5.62
C LYS A 315 -8.11 8.51 6.87
N ILE A 316 -8.99 7.52 6.74
CA ILE A 316 -9.60 6.80 7.87
C ILE A 316 -8.52 6.27 8.79
N CYS A 317 -7.64 5.39 8.29
CA CYS A 317 -6.65 4.70 9.12
C CYS A 317 -5.49 5.61 9.52
N SER A 318 -4.98 6.42 8.58
CA SER A 318 -3.80 7.25 8.84
C SER A 318 -4.11 8.41 9.80
N HIS A 319 -5.24 9.10 9.62
CA HIS A 319 -5.59 10.26 10.43
C HIS A 319 -6.53 9.90 11.58
N GLY A 320 -6.98 8.64 11.66
CA GLY A 320 -7.89 8.24 12.72
C GLY A 320 -9.20 9.01 12.67
N THR A 321 -9.81 9.18 11.49
CA THR A 321 -11.03 10.02 11.41
C THR A 321 -12.26 9.38 12.06
N LYS A 322 -12.12 8.15 12.57
CA LYS A 322 -13.16 7.38 13.26
C LYS A 322 -12.53 6.66 14.45
N GLU A 323 -13.28 6.49 15.54
CA GLU A 323 -12.84 5.73 16.72
C GLU A 323 -12.93 4.22 16.48
N GLU A 324 -13.99 3.79 15.79
CA GLU A 324 -14.22 2.40 15.43
C GLU A 324 -14.54 2.27 13.94
N VAL A 325 -13.97 1.25 13.29
CA VAL A 325 -14.19 0.98 11.88
C VAL A 325 -14.39 -0.51 11.64
N HIS A 326 -15.52 -0.85 11.04
CA HIS A 326 -15.76 -2.18 10.48
C HIS A 326 -15.43 -2.15 8.98
N PHE A 327 -14.40 -2.87 8.54
CA PHE A 327 -14.07 -3.00 7.13
C PHE A 327 -14.67 -4.27 6.53
N ILE A 328 -15.15 -4.14 5.29
CA ILE A 328 -15.60 -5.29 4.49
C ILE A 328 -14.52 -5.63 3.45
N ASN A 329 -14.02 -6.86 3.50
CA ASN A 329 -13.12 -7.44 2.53
C ASN A 329 -13.93 -8.03 1.36
N LYS A 330 -13.96 -7.33 0.23
CA LYS A 330 -14.49 -7.89 -1.01
C LYS A 330 -13.53 -8.94 -1.56
N LYS A 331 -14.02 -10.12 -1.93
CA LYS A 331 -13.22 -11.13 -2.65
C LYS A 331 -12.63 -10.50 -3.91
N SER A 332 -11.32 -10.23 -3.89
CA SER A 332 -10.61 -9.94 -5.14
C SER A 332 -10.51 -11.23 -5.95
N LYS A 333 -10.67 -11.16 -7.28
CA LYS A 333 -10.42 -12.29 -8.20
C LYS A 333 -8.91 -12.59 -8.30
N SER A 334 -8.21 -12.71 -7.17
CA SER A 334 -6.79 -13.03 -7.12
C SER A 334 -6.59 -14.50 -7.49
N THR A 335 -5.88 -14.76 -8.58
CA THR A 335 -5.53 -16.10 -9.09
C THR A 335 -4.27 -16.68 -8.43
N TYR A 336 -3.80 -16.10 -7.32
CA TYR A 336 -2.53 -16.50 -6.71
C TYR A 336 -2.64 -17.84 -5.98
N ARG A 337 -1.79 -18.81 -6.36
CA ARG A 337 -1.56 -20.06 -5.62
C ARG A 337 -0.41 -19.86 -4.63
N ARG A 338 -0.71 -20.16 -3.37
CA ARG A 338 0.17 -20.15 -2.20
C ARG A 338 1.39 -21.08 -2.42
N PRO A 339 2.62 -20.67 -2.10
CA PRO A 339 3.69 -21.62 -1.84
C PRO A 339 3.33 -22.30 -0.53
N ALA A 340 2.88 -23.56 -0.59
CA ALA A 340 2.69 -24.34 0.61
C ALA A 340 4.07 -24.63 1.21
N SER A 341 4.45 -23.97 2.30
CA SER A 341 5.35 -24.61 3.26
C SER A 341 4.50 -25.05 4.45
N GLU A 342 4.29 -26.37 4.54
CA GLU A 342 3.68 -27.01 5.73
C GLU A 342 4.47 -26.67 7.01
N THR A 343 5.75 -26.35 6.87
CA THR A 343 6.67 -25.93 7.93
C THR A 343 6.21 -24.69 8.70
N LEU A 344 5.58 -23.71 8.05
CA LEU A 344 5.11 -22.49 8.74
C LEU A 344 3.80 -22.69 9.50
N LEU A 345 2.95 -23.64 9.07
CA LEU A 345 1.71 -23.96 9.79
C LEU A 345 2.01 -24.63 11.14
N GLN A 346 3.11 -25.38 11.25
CA GLN A 346 3.59 -25.97 12.50
C GLN A 346 4.11 -24.91 13.50
N ILE A 347 4.49 -23.71 13.02
CA ILE A 347 4.92 -22.59 13.89
C ILE A 347 3.70 -21.84 14.46
N THR A 348 2.55 -21.92 13.80
CA THR A 348 1.29 -21.26 14.20
C THR A 348 0.35 -22.13 15.03
N ALA A 349 0.57 -23.44 15.07
CA ALA A 349 -0.05 -24.36 16.03
C ALA A 349 0.77 -24.40 17.32
#